data_AF-A0A9P8GX93-F1
#
_entry.id   AF-A0A9P8GX93-F1
#
_cell.length_a   1.000
_cell.length_b   1.000
_cell.length_c   1.000
_cell.angle_alpha   90.00
_cell.angle_beta   90.00
_cell.angle_gamma   90.00
#
_symmetry.space_group_name_H-M   'P 1'
#
loop_
_entity.id
_entity.type
_entity.pdbx_description
1 polymer ?
#
loop_
_entity_poly.entity_id
_entity_poly.type
_entity_poly.pdbx_seq_one_letter_code
_entity_poly.pdbx_strand_id
1 'polypeptide(L)'
;MKFKSFITSALLAAVCNAVPAPVVTQISDGQIQAPTGNVVTQIPDGQIQAPTGEVVTQISDGQIQAPTSVASSKASVATGGAAQGIYASQASSEYGSQVGFYTGADAPYKSNDASINLSELATSFGLNSAVNAIHTAAPTGTESGAAAPLRSSLVTGSTTHGPFSGVPTTIGAVTTVTLGLTVPTLPLNPTATYYNTDGKLTKPEPAPYTPAGGLGTNGSLPRYMVESDFDYESITLGLYQEWIELDTFNNGLATFTEEDFAAAGLSNEDRELIRFMAQQEEGHATLLTNMLGHTAPPQCTYNYPYTTVREFLDFNQKLTRFGESGVWGFINHLDSREVGQLLAQSIATEARQQMAFRQMSGLFPMPVYFETGIPQSWSWTFLAPYISSCPANTTRLAWQNFPALHIVNQPNINRWSANDTGANEVTGERAADPSISTIPVEESCENLNVTGYSCGPAISRNRSEPLSFAGKQVNFTWDAPGLAVGPNNSYTTSVNPVAGEPMFVAWAAQLNLTYTPLIKTSPNSGYTYQPAAQNYQGGEGIVNGTMFVALTDTDMFLTPFNLSMINPHVIALGLYQAG
;
A
#
# COMPACT_ATOMS: atom_id res chain seq x y z
N MET A 1 -31.32 -15.37 -54.50
CA MET A 1 -32.49 -16.05 -53.90
C MET A 1 -32.11 -17.51 -53.68
N LYS A 2 -32.22 -18.06 -52.45
CA LYS A 2 -32.33 -19.50 -52.02
C LYS A 2 -31.69 -20.62 -52.89
N PHE A 3 -31.00 -21.67 -52.42
CA PHE A 3 -30.55 -22.16 -51.09
C PHE A 3 -29.78 -23.51 -51.31
N LYS A 4 -28.85 -23.92 -50.40
CA LYS A 4 -28.35 -25.32 -50.15
C LYS A 4 -27.61 -26.06 -51.31
N SER A 5 -26.82 -27.13 -51.08
CA SER A 5 -25.93 -27.58 -49.98
C SER A 5 -25.24 -28.92 -50.35
N PHE A 6 -24.15 -29.26 -49.64
CA PHE A 6 -23.50 -30.59 -49.49
C PHE A 6 -22.62 -31.16 -50.63
N ILE A 7 -21.30 -31.19 -50.34
CA ILE A 7 -20.45 -32.38 -50.49
C ILE A 7 -19.62 -32.56 -49.19
N THR A 8 -19.44 -33.82 -48.78
CA THR A 8 -18.65 -34.41 -47.68
C THR A 8 -17.13 -34.30 -47.88
N SER A 9 -16.21 -34.66 -46.98
CA SER A 9 -16.13 -34.90 -45.51
C SER A 9 -14.64 -35.13 -45.19
N ALA A 10 -14.11 -34.59 -44.08
CA ALA A 10 -13.05 -35.20 -43.24
C ALA A 10 -12.49 -34.19 -42.23
N LEU A 11 -12.90 -34.30 -40.97
CA LEU A 11 -12.10 -33.85 -39.83
C LEU A 11 -12.18 -34.93 -38.75
N LEU A 12 -11.03 -35.41 -38.26
CA LEU A 12 -10.99 -36.30 -37.10
C LEU A 12 -11.36 -35.51 -35.85
N ALA A 13 -12.47 -35.86 -35.21
CA ALA A 13 -12.77 -35.44 -33.84
C ALA A 13 -12.39 -36.57 -32.88
N ALA A 14 -11.39 -36.36 -32.03
CA ALA A 14 -11.16 -37.21 -30.89
C ALA A 14 -12.27 -36.94 -29.85
N VAL A 15 -13.09 -37.94 -29.55
CA VAL A 15 -14.16 -37.84 -28.56
C VAL A 15 -13.58 -38.18 -27.19
N CYS A 16 -13.36 -37.17 -26.36
CA CYS A 16 -13.10 -37.37 -24.94
C CYS A 16 -14.43 -37.67 -24.24
N ASN A 17 -14.66 -38.92 -23.83
CA ASN A 17 -15.82 -39.28 -23.01
C ASN A 17 -15.69 -38.62 -21.63
N ALA A 18 -16.62 -37.72 -21.31
CA ALA A 18 -16.74 -37.18 -19.96
C ALA A 18 -17.29 -38.25 -19.00
N VAL A 19 -16.59 -38.48 -17.88
CA VAL A 19 -17.13 -39.24 -16.75
C VAL A 19 -18.20 -38.37 -16.06
N PRO A 20 -19.41 -38.89 -15.76
CA PRO A 20 -20.42 -38.10 -15.07
C PRO A 20 -19.98 -37.78 -13.64
N ALA A 21 -20.02 -36.50 -13.28
CA ALA A 21 -19.77 -36.04 -11.92
C ALA A 21 -20.84 -36.59 -10.95
N PRO A 22 -20.51 -36.88 -9.68
CA PRO A 22 -21.47 -37.35 -8.70
C PRO A 22 -22.56 -36.29 -8.44
N VAL A 23 -23.82 -36.72 -8.42
CA VAL A 23 -24.96 -35.83 -8.18
C VAL A 23 -25.01 -35.44 -6.70
N VAL A 24 -24.79 -34.16 -6.42
CA VAL A 24 -24.97 -33.59 -5.07
C VAL A 24 -26.46 -33.30 -4.85
N THR A 25 -26.99 -33.72 -3.70
CA THR A 25 -28.38 -33.43 -3.30
C THR A 25 -28.42 -32.69 -1.97
N GLN A 26 -29.34 -31.73 -1.88
CA GLN A 26 -29.58 -30.90 -0.69
C GLN A 26 -30.95 -31.26 -0.10
N ILE A 27 -31.04 -31.33 1.24
CA ILE A 27 -32.32 -31.50 1.94
C ILE A 27 -32.92 -30.14 2.36
N SER A 28 -34.17 -30.14 2.82
CA SER A 28 -35.03 -28.93 2.88
C SER A 28 -34.60 -27.82 3.84
N ASP A 29 -33.60 -28.05 4.70
CA ASP A 29 -33.01 -27.05 5.60
C ASP A 29 -31.70 -26.44 5.06
N GLY A 30 -31.25 -26.86 3.88
CA GLY A 30 -30.10 -26.31 3.17
C GLY A 30 -28.80 -27.11 3.30
N GLN A 31 -28.77 -28.20 4.09
CA GLN A 31 -27.54 -28.97 4.30
C GLN A 31 -27.18 -29.84 3.07
N ILE A 32 -25.89 -29.83 2.69
CA ILE A 32 -25.34 -30.64 1.59
C ILE A 32 -25.06 -32.07 2.10
N GLN A 33 -25.54 -33.09 1.40
CA GLN A 33 -25.30 -34.49 1.76
C GLN A 33 -24.40 -35.18 0.72
N ALA A 34 -23.29 -35.77 1.18
CA ALA A 34 -22.44 -36.65 0.37
C ALA A 34 -23.00 -38.10 0.37
N PRO A 35 -22.83 -38.89 -0.70
CA PRO A 35 -23.32 -40.27 -0.75
C PRO A 35 -22.60 -41.17 0.26
N THR A 36 -23.34 -41.78 1.18
CA THR A 36 -22.81 -42.61 2.28
C THR A 36 -22.60 -44.09 1.92
N GLY A 37 -22.17 -44.38 0.68
CA GLY A 37 -21.93 -45.74 0.21
C GLY A 37 -20.84 -45.83 -0.86
N ASN A 38 -19.97 -46.85 -0.72
CA ASN A 38 -18.88 -47.10 -1.67
C ASN A 38 -19.44 -47.43 -3.06
N VAL A 39 -19.09 -46.62 -4.07
CA VAL A 39 -19.48 -46.86 -5.46
C VAL A 39 -18.63 -48.00 -6.02
N VAL A 40 -19.28 -49.12 -6.33
CA VAL A 40 -18.65 -50.25 -7.03
C VAL A 40 -18.68 -49.98 -8.54
N THR A 41 -17.55 -50.15 -9.21
CA THR A 41 -17.44 -50.03 -10.67
C THR A 41 -17.06 -51.36 -11.32
N GLN A 42 -17.57 -51.59 -12.53
CA GLN A 42 -17.30 -52.76 -13.35
C GLN A 42 -16.62 -52.33 -14.65
N ILE A 43 -15.58 -53.06 -15.06
CA ILE A 43 -14.89 -52.82 -16.35
C ILE A 43 -15.54 -53.64 -17.48
N PRO A 44 -15.31 -53.29 -18.77
CA PRO A 44 -16.14 -53.75 -19.89
C PRO A 44 -16.15 -55.26 -20.20
N ASP A 45 -15.28 -56.05 -19.57
CA ASP A 45 -15.24 -57.52 -19.66
C ASP A 45 -16.09 -58.22 -18.59
N GLY A 46 -16.72 -57.46 -17.68
CA GLY A 46 -17.63 -57.95 -16.66
C GLY A 46 -17.00 -58.18 -15.28
N GLN A 47 -15.70 -57.96 -15.10
CA GLN A 47 -15.05 -58.13 -13.80
C GLN A 47 -15.38 -56.97 -12.82
N ILE A 48 -15.70 -57.32 -11.57
CA ILE A 48 -16.04 -56.37 -10.50
C ILE A 48 -14.79 -56.08 -9.66
N GLN A 49 -14.51 -54.81 -9.40
CA GLN A 49 -13.37 -54.37 -8.59
C GLN A 49 -13.85 -53.70 -7.30
N ALA A 50 -13.27 -54.08 -6.16
CA ALA A 50 -13.52 -53.44 -4.86
C ALA A 50 -12.45 -52.37 -4.56
N PRO A 51 -12.81 -51.21 -3.98
CA PRO A 51 -11.85 -50.19 -3.60
C PRO A 51 -11.04 -50.62 -2.36
N THR A 52 -9.75 -50.30 -2.34
CA THR A 52 -8.79 -50.72 -1.30
C THR A 52 -8.22 -49.55 -0.49
N GLY A 53 -9.00 -48.47 -0.29
CA GLY A 53 -8.62 -47.32 0.53
C GLY A 53 -9.20 -47.40 1.94
N GLU A 54 -8.45 -46.92 2.94
CA GLU A 54 -8.94 -46.79 4.32
C GLU A 54 -9.92 -45.60 4.47
N VAL A 55 -10.84 -45.71 5.43
CA VAL A 55 -12.01 -44.84 5.54
C VAL A 55 -11.71 -43.57 6.33
N VAL A 56 -12.04 -42.42 5.76
CA VAL A 56 -12.05 -41.12 6.44
C VAL A 56 -13.21 -41.06 7.43
N THR A 57 -12.94 -40.65 8.68
CA THR A 57 -13.96 -40.46 9.71
C THR A 57 -14.00 -39.02 10.22
N GLN A 58 -15.17 -38.64 10.73
CA GLN A 58 -15.46 -37.33 11.32
C GLN A 58 -15.82 -37.53 12.80
N ILE A 59 -15.35 -36.65 13.67
CA ILE A 59 -15.75 -36.62 15.09
C ILE A 59 -16.86 -35.58 15.33
N SER A 60 -17.48 -35.60 16.51
CA SER A 60 -18.81 -34.99 16.77
C SER A 60 -18.88 -33.45 16.68
N ASP A 61 -17.76 -32.76 16.53
CA ASP A 61 -17.69 -31.30 16.33
C ASP A 61 -17.52 -30.90 14.84
N GLY A 62 -17.42 -31.88 13.94
CA GLY A 62 -17.37 -31.67 12.49
C GLY A 62 -15.98 -31.79 11.87
N GLN A 63 -14.91 -31.96 12.65
CA GLN A 63 -13.55 -32.05 12.12
C GLN A 63 -13.25 -33.40 11.43
N ILE A 64 -12.55 -33.36 10.29
CA ILE A 64 -12.17 -34.53 9.47
C ILE A 64 -10.76 -35.00 9.83
N GLN A 65 -10.57 -36.29 10.07
CA GLN A 65 -9.23 -36.89 10.26
C GLN A 65 -8.74 -37.64 9.01
N ALA A 66 -7.47 -37.45 8.67
CA ALA A 66 -6.74 -38.27 7.69
C ALA A 66 -5.98 -39.41 8.40
N PRO A 67 -5.88 -40.61 7.80
CA PRO A 67 -5.19 -41.75 8.42
C PRO A 67 -3.66 -41.55 8.43
N THR A 68 -3.04 -41.73 9.60
CA THR A 68 -1.58 -41.67 9.77
C THR A 68 -0.96 -43.07 9.87
N SER A 69 -0.04 -43.38 8.95
CA SER A 69 0.72 -44.64 8.97
C SER A 69 1.76 -44.65 10.09
N VAL A 70 1.71 -45.67 10.96
CA VAL A 70 2.62 -45.80 12.11
C VAL A 70 3.97 -46.40 11.69
N ALA A 71 5.07 -45.69 12.00
CA ALA A 71 6.43 -46.23 11.96
C ALA A 71 7.02 -46.31 13.38
N SER A 72 7.60 -47.45 13.74
CA SER A 72 8.08 -47.75 15.09
C SER A 72 9.58 -47.52 15.24
N SER A 73 10.00 -46.72 16.25
CA SER A 73 11.25 -46.97 16.99
C SER A 73 11.24 -46.26 18.38
N LYS A 74 12.27 -46.52 19.20
CA LYS A 74 12.20 -46.48 20.68
C LYS A 74 12.37 -45.08 21.32
N ALA A 75 11.80 -44.96 22.52
CA ALA A 75 11.68 -43.76 23.34
C ALA A 75 12.96 -43.18 23.95
N SER A 76 12.95 -41.85 24.14
CA SER A 76 13.43 -41.21 25.38
C SER A 76 12.76 -39.85 25.65
N VAL A 77 12.05 -39.77 26.80
CA VAL A 77 11.71 -38.61 27.66
C VAL A 77 11.31 -37.26 27.02
N ALA A 78 10.10 -36.78 27.39
CA ALA A 78 9.55 -35.50 26.96
C ALA A 78 9.83 -34.33 27.91
N THR A 79 10.00 -33.13 27.35
CA THR A 79 9.52 -31.85 27.92
C THR A 79 8.88 -31.05 26.78
N GLY A 80 7.71 -30.45 27.03
CA GLY A 80 6.81 -30.01 25.95
C GLY A 80 7.10 -28.63 25.36
N GLY A 81 6.87 -28.51 24.05
CA GLY A 81 6.69 -27.26 23.31
C GLY A 81 5.59 -27.48 22.27
N ALA A 82 4.71 -26.49 22.07
CA ALA A 82 3.56 -26.64 21.16
C ALA A 82 4.00 -26.54 19.69
N ALA A 83 3.45 -27.40 18.83
CA ALA A 83 3.74 -27.39 17.41
C ALA A 83 2.90 -26.34 16.67
N GLN A 84 3.51 -25.22 16.31
CA GLN A 84 3.06 -24.34 15.23
C GLN A 84 4.17 -24.31 14.16
N GLY A 85 3.90 -24.81 12.96
CA GLY A 85 4.93 -24.88 11.91
C GLY A 85 4.61 -25.67 10.63
N ILE A 86 3.34 -25.95 10.31
CA ILE A 86 2.97 -26.78 9.14
C ILE A 86 2.13 -26.03 8.08
N TYR A 87 1.59 -24.85 8.38
CA TYR A 87 0.74 -24.10 7.43
C TYR A 87 1.48 -23.08 6.56
N ALA A 88 2.72 -22.69 6.89
CA ALA A 88 3.49 -21.74 6.08
C ALA A 88 4.26 -22.40 4.92
N SER A 89 4.69 -23.65 5.07
CA SER A 89 5.66 -24.28 4.16
C SER A 89 5.09 -24.89 2.88
N GLN A 90 3.77 -25.03 2.75
CA GLN A 90 3.18 -25.61 1.52
C GLN A 90 3.02 -24.60 0.38
N ALA A 91 2.92 -23.29 0.68
CA ALA A 91 2.82 -22.25 -0.34
C ALA A 91 4.11 -22.07 -1.18
N SER A 92 5.26 -22.48 -0.66
CA SER A 92 6.57 -22.28 -1.30
C SER A 92 7.00 -23.39 -2.28
N SER A 93 6.18 -24.42 -2.50
CA SER A 93 6.59 -25.63 -3.23
C SER A 93 5.87 -25.89 -4.56
N GLU A 94 4.69 -25.30 -4.81
CA GLU A 94 3.96 -25.48 -6.08
C GLU A 94 4.41 -24.47 -7.16
N TYR A 95 4.84 -23.28 -6.75
CA TYR A 95 5.55 -22.31 -7.61
C TYR A 95 6.99 -22.14 -7.10
N GLY A 96 7.87 -23.06 -7.51
CA GLY A 96 9.31 -22.94 -7.24
C GLY A 96 9.88 -21.64 -7.82
N SER A 97 10.95 -21.12 -7.21
CA SER A 97 11.54 -19.82 -7.55
C SER A 97 11.75 -19.64 -9.05
N GLN A 98 11.02 -18.71 -9.68
CA GLN A 98 11.06 -18.50 -11.13
C GLN A 98 12.36 -17.85 -11.64
N VAL A 99 13.34 -17.61 -10.76
CA VAL A 99 14.68 -17.10 -11.08
C VAL A 99 15.69 -18.25 -10.98
N GLY A 100 16.07 -18.82 -12.13
CA GLY A 100 16.75 -20.12 -12.25
C GLY A 100 18.23 -20.20 -11.83
N PHE A 101 18.65 -19.55 -10.74
CA PHE A 101 20.04 -19.58 -10.24
C PHE A 101 20.21 -19.70 -8.71
N TYR A 102 19.14 -19.79 -7.91
CA TYR A 102 19.27 -20.02 -6.46
C TYR A 102 19.44 -21.50 -6.11
N THR A 103 20.69 -21.94 -5.96
CA THR A 103 21.04 -23.21 -5.30
C THR A 103 22.05 -22.96 -4.18
N GLY A 104 21.61 -23.08 -2.93
CA GLY A 104 22.42 -22.69 -1.76
C GLY A 104 22.00 -23.38 -0.46
N ALA A 105 21.53 -24.63 -0.52
CA ALA A 105 21.42 -25.47 0.67
C ALA A 105 22.78 -26.11 0.96
N ASP A 106 23.53 -25.56 1.92
CA ASP A 106 24.53 -26.21 2.79
C ASP A 106 25.48 -25.15 3.40
N ALA A 107 25.12 -24.59 4.56
CA ALA A 107 25.95 -23.64 5.30
C ALA A 107 26.62 -24.33 6.52
N PRO A 108 27.96 -24.49 6.54
CA PRO A 108 28.69 -24.96 7.72
C PRO A 108 29.03 -23.80 8.67
N TYR A 109 28.48 -23.82 9.88
CA TYR A 109 28.64 -22.78 10.90
C TYR A 109 30.09 -22.38 11.25
N LYS A 110 30.35 -21.06 11.31
CA LYS A 110 31.34 -20.37 12.17
C LYS A 110 31.23 -18.84 11.97
N SER A 111 31.39 -17.96 12.95
CA SER A 111 31.26 -18.03 14.42
C SER A 111 31.26 -16.60 15.01
N ASN A 112 30.48 -16.41 16.06
CA ASN A 112 30.13 -15.23 16.89
C ASN A 112 31.19 -14.12 17.23
N ASP A 113 32.14 -13.75 16.37
CA ASP A 113 33.09 -12.65 16.63
C ASP A 113 32.73 -11.35 15.90
N ALA A 114 31.67 -10.71 16.38
CA ALA A 114 31.41 -9.28 16.22
C ALA A 114 30.88 -8.71 17.56
N SER A 115 31.69 -8.84 18.61
CA SER A 115 31.34 -8.30 19.93
C SER A 115 31.54 -6.78 19.97
N ILE A 116 30.45 -6.03 19.73
CA ILE A 116 30.40 -4.59 20.01
C ILE A 116 30.67 -4.37 21.50
N ASN A 117 31.56 -3.42 21.82
CA ASN A 117 31.91 -3.08 23.20
C ASN A 117 30.75 -2.33 23.89
N LEU A 118 29.87 -3.08 24.57
CA LEU A 118 28.70 -2.55 25.29
C LEU A 118 29.01 -1.55 26.44
N SER A 119 30.30 -1.24 26.70
CA SER A 119 30.69 -0.18 27.64
C SER A 119 30.75 1.23 27.03
N GLU A 120 30.60 1.36 25.70
CA GLU A 120 30.65 2.64 24.97
C GLU A 120 29.25 3.11 24.50
N LEU A 121 28.18 2.67 25.18
CA LEU A 121 26.82 3.16 24.93
C LEU A 121 26.63 4.59 25.46
N ALA A 122 25.81 5.38 24.75
CA ALA A 122 25.47 6.75 25.17
C ALA A 122 24.79 6.76 26.55
N THR A 123 25.47 7.34 27.55
CA THR A 123 25.02 7.38 28.96
C THR A 123 24.68 8.79 29.45
N SER A 124 24.90 9.83 28.64
CA SER A 124 24.44 11.19 28.91
C SER A 124 23.68 11.76 27.72
N PHE A 125 22.38 11.99 27.90
CA PHE A 125 21.53 12.64 26.90
C PHE A 125 21.75 14.16 26.97
N GLY A 126 22.15 14.77 25.85
CA GLY A 126 22.55 16.18 25.79
C GLY A 126 21.39 17.17 25.92
N LEU A 127 21.72 18.45 26.09
CA LEU A 127 20.71 19.53 26.12
C LEU A 127 20.00 19.75 24.77
N ASN A 128 20.53 19.22 23.67
CA ASN A 128 20.00 19.46 22.33
C ASN A 128 18.68 18.70 22.06
N SER A 129 18.42 17.61 22.79
CA SER A 129 17.11 16.91 22.81
C SER A 129 15.98 17.74 23.43
N ALA A 130 16.29 18.94 23.95
CA ALA A 130 15.33 19.89 24.50
C ALA A 130 15.30 21.21 23.70
N VAL A 131 14.98 21.14 22.40
CA VAL A 131 14.65 22.35 21.63
C VAL A 131 13.28 22.88 22.04
N ASN A 132 13.24 24.16 22.39
CA ASN A 132 11.99 24.87 22.67
C ASN A 132 11.15 24.96 21.38
N ALA A 133 10.06 24.21 21.31
CA ALA A 133 9.07 24.37 20.26
C ALA A 133 8.52 25.81 20.26
N ILE A 134 8.38 26.42 19.08
CA ILE A 134 7.62 27.66 18.95
C ILE A 134 6.15 27.33 19.24
N HIS A 135 5.49 28.12 20.08
CA HIS A 135 4.09 27.92 20.44
C HIS A 135 3.17 28.13 19.22
N THR A 136 2.94 27.07 18.46
CA THR A 136 1.96 26.99 17.39
C THR A 136 0.60 26.56 17.95
N ALA A 137 -0.36 27.48 17.97
CA ALA A 137 -1.74 27.15 18.30
C ALA A 137 -2.43 26.46 17.10
N ALA A 138 -3.35 25.54 17.38
CA ALA A 138 -4.17 24.91 16.34
C ALA A 138 -5.20 25.90 15.77
N PRO A 139 -5.48 25.89 14.44
CA PRO A 139 -6.46 26.79 13.83
C PRO A 139 -7.87 26.66 14.44
N THR A 140 -8.53 27.79 14.67
CA THR A 140 -9.85 27.89 15.29
C THR A 140 -10.89 28.50 14.35
N GLY A 141 -11.98 27.78 14.11
CA GLY A 141 -13.24 28.28 13.52
C GLY A 141 -13.18 28.73 12.06
N THR A 142 -12.47 29.83 11.77
CA THR A 142 -12.41 30.51 10.46
C THR A 142 -10.98 30.70 9.93
N GLU A 143 -9.98 30.20 10.64
CA GLU A 143 -8.57 30.21 10.22
C GLU A 143 -8.29 29.13 9.16
N SER A 144 -7.35 29.38 8.25
CA SER A 144 -7.00 28.40 7.19
C SER A 144 -6.52 27.07 7.80
N GLY A 145 -7.13 25.96 7.39
CA GLY A 145 -6.92 24.63 8.00
C GLY A 145 -7.88 24.25 9.14
N ALA A 146 -8.77 25.14 9.60
CA ALA A 146 -9.79 24.81 10.61
C ALA A 146 -11.04 24.18 9.99
N ALA A 147 -11.13 22.84 9.98
CA ALA A 147 -12.35 22.13 9.57
C ALA A 147 -13.28 21.84 10.78
N ALA A 148 -14.45 22.48 10.82
CA ALA A 148 -15.51 22.09 11.75
C ALA A 148 -16.20 20.80 11.27
N PRO A 149 -16.54 19.83 12.15
CA PRO A 149 -17.15 18.58 11.74
C PRO A 149 -18.57 18.79 11.18
N LEU A 150 -18.76 18.54 9.88
CA LEU A 150 -20.01 18.75 9.14
C LEU A 150 -21.07 17.63 9.35
N ARG A 151 -21.09 17.04 10.56
CA ARG A 151 -21.89 15.91 11.11
C ARG A 151 -21.32 14.49 10.94
N SER A 152 -21.07 13.84 12.07
CA SER A 152 -21.51 12.46 12.32
C SER A 152 -21.53 12.18 13.83
N SER A 153 -22.48 11.37 14.30
CA SER A 153 -22.43 10.69 15.60
C SER A 153 -22.32 9.20 15.32
N LEU A 154 -21.30 8.55 15.89
CA LEU A 154 -21.00 7.12 15.72
C LEU A 154 -22.26 6.23 15.73
N VAL A 155 -22.41 5.37 14.72
CA VAL A 155 -23.52 4.40 14.60
C VAL A 155 -23.01 3.03 14.16
N THR A 156 -23.63 1.99 14.70
CA THR A 156 -23.22 0.58 14.62
C THR A 156 -24.30 -0.27 13.92
N GLY A 157 -23.96 -0.92 12.79
CA GLY A 157 -24.89 -1.80 12.04
C GLY A 157 -24.45 -2.07 10.59
N SER A 158 -25.03 -3.08 9.91
CA SER A 158 -24.58 -3.61 8.60
C SER A 158 -25.59 -3.42 7.45
N THR A 159 -25.17 -3.67 6.18
CA THR A 159 -25.95 -3.41 4.94
C THR A 159 -25.58 -4.40 3.80
N THR A 160 -26.36 -4.49 2.71
CA THR A 160 -26.29 -5.53 1.64
C THR A 160 -26.47 -5.00 0.19
N HIS A 161 -26.16 -5.82 -0.85
CA HIS A 161 -25.88 -5.38 -2.24
C HIS A 161 -26.44 -6.26 -3.40
N GLY A 162 -26.38 -5.76 -4.64
CA GLY A 162 -26.57 -6.44 -5.95
C GLY A 162 -25.74 -5.77 -7.09
N PRO A 163 -25.73 -6.24 -8.37
CA PRO A 163 -24.95 -5.62 -9.51
C PRO A 163 -25.79 -5.02 -10.72
N PHE A 164 -25.26 -4.37 -11.79
CA PHE A 164 -25.99 -3.60 -12.86
C PHE A 164 -26.12 -4.19 -14.33
N SER A 165 -27.30 -4.13 -15.02
CA SER A 165 -27.51 -4.62 -16.44
C SER A 165 -27.95 -3.56 -17.47
N GLY A 166 -27.24 -3.54 -18.59
CA GLY A 166 -27.54 -2.78 -19.80
C GLY A 166 -26.46 -3.01 -20.87
N VAL A 167 -26.61 -2.43 -22.06
CA VAL A 167 -25.55 -2.41 -23.09
C VAL A 167 -24.82 -1.06 -23.01
N PRO A 168 -23.49 -1.02 -22.78
CA PRO A 168 -22.72 0.23 -22.75
C PRO A 168 -22.81 0.98 -24.09
N THR A 169 -23.09 2.28 -24.06
CA THR A 169 -23.46 3.08 -25.24
C THR A 169 -22.31 3.85 -25.88
N THR A 170 -21.12 3.88 -25.28
CA THR A 170 -19.98 4.69 -25.73
C THR A 170 -18.69 3.87 -25.65
N ILE A 171 -17.82 3.96 -26.67
CA ILE A 171 -16.55 3.24 -26.74
C ILE A 171 -15.48 4.19 -27.32
N GLY A 172 -14.29 4.19 -26.72
CA GLY A 172 -13.18 5.09 -27.03
C GLY A 172 -13.20 6.34 -26.15
N ALA A 173 -12.03 6.80 -25.72
CA ALA A 173 -11.90 8.07 -25.04
C ALA A 173 -11.85 9.23 -26.04
N VAL A 174 -12.66 10.24 -25.76
CA VAL A 174 -12.85 11.40 -26.62
C VAL A 174 -12.09 12.58 -26.01
N THR A 175 -11.15 13.14 -26.75
CA THR A 175 -10.61 14.47 -26.49
C THR A 175 -11.38 15.51 -27.31
N THR A 176 -11.57 16.70 -26.75
CA THR A 176 -12.00 17.89 -27.50
C THR A 176 -11.10 19.06 -27.09
N VAL A 177 -11.51 20.32 -27.30
CA VAL A 177 -10.74 21.49 -26.86
C VAL A 177 -10.67 21.54 -25.33
N THR A 178 -9.47 21.72 -24.77
CA THR A 178 -9.26 21.98 -23.33
C THR A 178 -9.93 23.29 -22.92
N LEU A 179 -10.91 23.23 -22.01
CA LEU A 179 -11.77 24.37 -21.65
C LEU A 179 -11.20 25.28 -20.55
N GLY A 180 -10.09 24.91 -19.92
CA GLY A 180 -9.44 25.69 -18.87
C GLY A 180 -8.07 25.13 -18.50
N LEU A 181 -7.24 25.96 -17.86
CA LEU A 181 -5.93 25.55 -17.32
C LEU A 181 -6.04 24.98 -15.90
N THR A 182 -7.17 25.22 -15.23
CA THR A 182 -7.53 24.73 -13.88
C THR A 182 -9.00 24.35 -13.85
N VAL A 183 -9.40 23.57 -12.83
CA VAL A 183 -10.82 23.31 -12.52
C VAL A 183 -11.24 24.28 -11.41
N PRO A 184 -12.38 25.00 -11.53
CA PRO A 184 -12.84 25.91 -10.48
C PRO A 184 -13.49 25.14 -9.31
N THR A 185 -13.30 25.61 -8.08
CA THR A 185 -13.99 25.08 -6.90
C THR A 185 -15.48 25.44 -6.93
N LEU A 186 -16.33 24.41 -6.82
CA LEU A 186 -17.80 24.53 -6.85
C LEU A 186 -18.40 24.24 -5.46
N PRO A 187 -19.57 24.83 -5.13
CA PRO A 187 -20.29 24.48 -3.90
C PRO A 187 -20.79 23.03 -3.91
N LEU A 188 -21.20 22.54 -2.73
CA LEU A 188 -21.78 21.20 -2.55
C LEU A 188 -22.85 20.90 -3.63
N ASN A 189 -22.78 19.71 -4.22
CA ASN A 189 -23.70 19.29 -5.29
C ASN A 189 -25.17 19.50 -4.86
N PRO A 190 -25.97 20.33 -5.56
CA PRO A 190 -27.34 20.64 -5.17
C PRO A 190 -28.29 19.44 -5.06
N THR A 191 -27.93 18.25 -5.58
CA THR A 191 -28.71 17.02 -5.44
C THR A 191 -28.32 16.16 -4.24
N ALA A 192 -27.27 16.51 -3.48
CA ALA A 192 -26.79 15.78 -2.31
C ALA A 192 -27.57 16.14 -1.03
N THR A 193 -28.90 16.06 -1.07
CA THR A 193 -29.80 16.54 -0.01
C THR A 193 -30.34 15.44 0.92
N TYR A 194 -29.83 14.22 0.86
CA TYR A 194 -30.33 13.12 1.68
C TYR A 194 -29.90 13.26 3.15
N TYR A 195 -30.87 13.44 4.04
CA TYR A 195 -30.66 13.50 5.48
C TYR A 195 -31.79 12.76 6.19
N ASN A 196 -31.47 11.61 6.78
CA ASN A 196 -32.45 10.73 7.44
C ASN A 196 -32.46 11.01 8.96
N THR A 197 -33.44 11.79 9.41
CA THR A 197 -33.53 12.24 10.82
C THR A 197 -34.21 11.26 11.76
N ASP A 198 -34.96 10.29 11.26
CA ASP A 198 -35.73 9.35 12.11
C ASP A 198 -35.22 7.90 12.08
N GLY A 199 -34.19 7.64 11.26
CA GLY A 199 -33.51 6.34 11.16
C GLY A 199 -34.32 5.27 10.44
N LYS A 200 -35.44 5.61 9.78
CA LYS A 200 -36.32 4.62 9.12
C LYS A 200 -36.05 4.51 7.63
N LEU A 201 -36.50 3.41 7.04
CA LEU A 201 -36.51 3.25 5.59
C LEU A 201 -37.51 4.25 4.97
N THR A 202 -36.99 5.19 4.18
CA THR A 202 -37.77 6.22 3.48
C THR A 202 -38.15 5.82 2.05
N LYS A 203 -37.69 4.65 1.59
CA LYS A 203 -37.93 4.07 0.26
C LYS A 203 -38.31 2.58 0.39
N PRO A 204 -39.09 2.02 -0.54
CA PRO A 204 -39.37 0.58 -0.58
C PRO A 204 -38.09 -0.25 -0.73
N GLU A 205 -38.07 -1.43 -0.12
CA GLU A 205 -37.01 -2.42 -0.29
C GLU A 205 -37.18 -3.17 -1.63
N PRO A 206 -36.16 -3.27 -2.51
CA PRO A 206 -36.20 -4.10 -3.72
C PRO A 206 -36.36 -5.61 -3.44
N ALA A 207 -35.97 -6.09 -2.26
CA ALA A 207 -36.12 -7.48 -1.83
C ALA A 207 -36.24 -7.55 -0.30
N PRO A 208 -36.73 -8.66 0.31
CA PRO A 208 -36.82 -8.78 1.77
C PRO A 208 -35.49 -8.51 2.46
N TYR A 209 -35.49 -7.66 3.50
CA TYR A 209 -34.32 -7.27 4.28
C TYR A 209 -33.18 -6.65 3.45
N THR A 210 -33.54 -6.04 2.31
CA THR A 210 -32.59 -5.45 1.35
C THR A 210 -33.02 -4.00 1.08
N PRO A 211 -32.48 -3.01 1.82
CA PRO A 211 -32.69 -1.60 1.53
C PRO A 211 -32.29 -1.24 0.10
N ALA A 212 -32.95 -0.24 -0.50
CA ALA A 212 -32.57 0.26 -1.82
C ALA A 212 -31.16 0.89 -1.77
N GLY A 213 -30.19 0.23 -2.41
CA GLY A 213 -28.80 0.66 -2.46
C GLY A 213 -28.50 1.76 -3.48
N GLY A 214 -27.20 1.97 -3.72
CA GLY A 214 -26.68 2.97 -4.65
C GLY A 214 -26.54 2.48 -6.09
N LEU A 215 -25.57 3.04 -6.81
CA LEU A 215 -25.15 2.50 -8.11
C LEU A 215 -24.67 1.05 -7.94
N GLY A 216 -24.79 0.27 -9.00
CA GLY A 216 -24.56 -1.17 -8.95
C GLY A 216 -25.74 -1.98 -8.41
N THR A 217 -26.57 -1.54 -7.45
CA THR A 217 -27.38 -2.50 -6.67
C THR A 217 -28.66 -3.12 -7.29
N ASN A 218 -28.71 -3.46 -8.60
CA ASN A 218 -29.95 -3.82 -9.31
C ASN A 218 -30.16 -5.28 -9.79
N GLY A 219 -29.23 -6.21 -9.50
CA GLY A 219 -29.40 -7.67 -9.72
C GLY A 219 -28.63 -8.32 -10.88
N SER A 220 -27.61 -7.66 -11.42
CA SER A 220 -27.10 -7.89 -12.78
C SER A 220 -25.57 -7.85 -12.94
N LEU A 221 -24.89 -9.00 -13.06
CA LEU A 221 -23.42 -9.22 -13.06
C LEU A 221 -22.43 -8.00 -13.07
N PRO A 222 -21.52 -7.89 -12.07
CA PRO A 222 -20.50 -6.84 -12.01
C PRO A 222 -19.36 -7.08 -13.01
N ARG A 223 -18.71 -5.99 -13.47
CA ARG A 223 -17.58 -6.02 -14.41
C ARG A 223 -16.31 -5.43 -13.78
N TYR A 224 -15.38 -6.30 -13.37
CA TYR A 224 -14.09 -5.92 -12.77
C TYR A 224 -13.03 -5.56 -13.83
N MET A 225 -13.26 -4.48 -14.56
CA MET A 225 -12.34 -3.90 -15.54
C MET A 225 -12.50 -2.39 -15.55
N VAL A 226 -11.45 -1.67 -15.96
CA VAL A 226 -11.49 -0.20 -16.14
C VAL A 226 -12.60 0.23 -17.11
N GLU A 227 -13.18 1.41 -16.87
CA GLU A 227 -14.31 1.95 -17.65
C GLU A 227 -14.04 3.31 -18.33
N SER A 228 -12.92 3.96 -18.02
CA SER A 228 -12.48 5.21 -18.67
C SER A 228 -10.95 5.33 -18.74
N ASP A 229 -10.45 6.36 -19.42
CA ASP A 229 -9.03 6.72 -19.40
C ASP A 229 -8.57 7.08 -17.99
N PHE A 230 -9.42 7.71 -17.17
CA PHE A 230 -9.07 8.04 -15.78
C PHE A 230 -8.88 6.75 -14.97
N ASP A 231 -9.75 5.77 -15.13
CA ASP A 231 -9.57 4.44 -14.55
C ASP A 231 -8.28 3.79 -15.08
N TYR A 232 -8.10 3.72 -16.41
CA TYR A 232 -6.93 3.07 -17.02
C TYR A 232 -5.62 3.67 -16.53
N GLU A 233 -5.47 5.00 -16.55
CA GLU A 233 -4.27 5.70 -16.07
C GLU A 233 -4.04 5.57 -14.56
N SER A 234 -5.10 5.48 -13.76
CA SER A 234 -4.99 5.31 -12.31
C SER A 234 -4.63 3.88 -11.92
N ILE A 235 -5.25 2.87 -12.55
CA ILE A 235 -4.92 1.46 -12.32
C ILE A 235 -3.56 1.10 -12.95
N THR A 236 -3.17 1.73 -14.06
CA THR A 236 -1.81 1.60 -14.61
C THR A 236 -0.77 2.16 -13.64
N LEU A 237 -1.02 3.30 -12.99
CA LEU A 237 -0.17 3.82 -11.92
C LEU A 237 -0.13 2.87 -10.71
N GLY A 238 -1.29 2.33 -10.31
CA GLY A 238 -1.36 1.27 -9.28
C GLY A 238 -0.45 0.09 -9.63
N LEU A 239 -0.55 -0.46 -10.85
CA LEU A 239 0.29 -1.59 -11.27
C LEU A 239 1.79 -1.26 -11.28
N TYR A 240 2.16 0.00 -11.57
CA TYR A 240 3.55 0.44 -11.38
C TYR A 240 4.01 0.40 -9.92
N GLN A 241 3.11 0.62 -8.97
CA GLN A 241 3.36 0.51 -7.52
C GLN A 241 3.54 -0.96 -7.11
N GLU A 242 2.60 -1.84 -7.47
CA GLU A 242 2.70 -3.28 -7.17
C GLU A 242 4.03 -3.87 -7.67
N TRP A 243 4.46 -3.46 -8.87
CA TRP A 243 5.70 -3.94 -9.48
C TRP A 243 6.98 -3.45 -8.79
N ILE A 244 7.00 -2.24 -8.22
CA ILE A 244 8.18 -1.73 -7.47
C ILE A 244 8.23 -2.32 -6.07
N GLU A 245 7.09 -2.58 -5.44
CA GLU A 245 6.98 -3.21 -4.11
C GLU A 245 7.37 -4.68 -4.18
N LEU A 246 6.82 -5.43 -5.15
CA LEU A 246 7.22 -6.80 -5.44
C LEU A 246 8.73 -6.93 -5.70
N ASP A 247 9.31 -6.04 -6.52
CA ASP A 247 10.75 -6.09 -6.81
C ASP A 247 11.59 -5.73 -5.57
N THR A 248 11.26 -4.66 -4.83
CA THR A 248 12.09 -4.26 -3.68
C THR A 248 12.02 -5.27 -2.54
N PHE A 249 10.86 -5.85 -2.23
CA PHE A 249 10.74 -6.83 -1.15
C PHE A 249 11.61 -8.07 -1.45
N ASN A 250 11.60 -8.54 -2.71
CA ASN A 250 12.49 -9.61 -3.17
C ASN A 250 13.96 -9.16 -3.22
N ASN A 251 14.25 -7.93 -3.66
CA ASN A 251 15.60 -7.37 -3.76
C ASN A 251 16.28 -7.31 -2.38
N GLY A 252 15.60 -6.82 -1.35
CA GLY A 252 16.14 -6.78 0.01
C GLY A 252 16.45 -8.17 0.56
N LEU A 253 15.54 -9.14 0.36
CA LEU A 253 15.75 -10.54 0.77
C LEU A 253 16.87 -11.25 0.00
N ALA A 254 17.19 -10.79 -1.21
CA ALA A 254 18.28 -11.31 -2.04
C ALA A 254 19.62 -10.62 -1.80
N THR A 255 19.60 -9.35 -1.40
CA THR A 255 20.79 -8.49 -1.21
C THR A 255 21.43 -8.69 0.17
N PHE A 256 20.62 -8.82 1.23
CA PHE A 256 21.09 -8.88 2.61
C PHE A 256 21.07 -10.31 3.17
N THR A 257 22.12 -10.71 3.90
CA THR A 257 22.22 -12.04 4.50
C THR A 257 21.39 -12.17 5.79
N GLU A 258 21.28 -13.38 6.35
CA GLU A 258 20.60 -13.55 7.64
C GLU A 258 21.30 -12.77 8.75
N GLU A 259 22.63 -12.66 8.68
CA GLU A 259 23.47 -11.89 9.59
C GLU A 259 23.24 -10.38 9.46
N ASP A 260 23.03 -9.84 8.26
CA ASP A 260 22.70 -8.42 8.05
C ASP A 260 21.34 -8.07 8.68
N PHE A 261 20.34 -8.94 8.51
CA PHE A 261 19.03 -8.78 9.15
C PHE A 261 19.13 -8.92 10.69
N ALA A 262 19.90 -9.89 11.18
CA ALA A 262 20.13 -10.07 12.61
C ALA A 262 20.89 -8.89 13.24
N ALA A 263 21.82 -8.26 12.50
CA ALA A 263 22.51 -7.04 12.93
C ALA A 263 21.54 -5.85 13.07
N ALA A 264 20.53 -5.75 12.21
CA ALA A 264 19.42 -4.80 12.34
C ALA A 264 18.37 -5.21 13.41
N GLY A 265 18.61 -6.28 14.15
CA GLY A 265 17.75 -6.80 15.21
C GLY A 265 16.53 -7.61 14.75
N LEU A 266 16.48 -8.01 13.48
CA LEU A 266 15.38 -8.76 12.87
C LEU A 266 15.67 -10.26 12.83
N SER A 267 14.63 -11.08 12.99
CA SER A 267 14.75 -12.54 12.95
C SER A 267 14.38 -13.13 11.59
N ASN A 268 14.51 -14.45 11.45
CA ASN A 268 14.09 -15.15 10.23
C ASN A 268 12.57 -15.13 10.06
N GLU A 269 11.80 -14.97 11.13
CA GLU A 269 10.35 -14.72 11.09
C GLU A 269 10.02 -13.35 10.47
N ASP A 270 10.80 -12.30 10.74
CA ASP A 270 10.62 -10.98 10.08
C ASP A 270 10.93 -11.05 8.58
N ARG A 271 11.98 -11.79 8.20
CA ARG A 271 12.33 -12.06 6.80
C ARG A 271 11.24 -12.86 6.08
N GLU A 272 10.61 -13.81 6.76
CA GLU A 272 9.50 -14.58 6.20
C GLU A 272 8.21 -13.73 6.10
N LEU A 273 7.99 -12.78 7.01
CA LEU A 273 6.93 -11.77 6.84
C LEU A 273 7.17 -10.93 5.58
N ILE A 274 8.39 -10.45 5.32
CA ILE A 274 8.73 -9.73 4.09
C ILE A 274 8.51 -10.61 2.85
N ARG A 275 8.85 -11.91 2.92
CA ARG A 275 8.57 -12.86 1.83
C ARG A 275 7.08 -13.04 1.58
N PHE A 276 6.27 -13.09 2.65
CA PHE A 276 4.82 -13.19 2.52
C PHE A 276 4.21 -11.89 1.97
N MET A 277 4.73 -10.72 2.33
CA MET A 277 4.34 -9.45 1.71
C MET A 277 4.65 -9.46 0.20
N ALA A 278 5.80 -9.98 -0.23
CA ALA A 278 6.08 -10.16 -1.67
C ALA A 278 5.07 -11.08 -2.39
N GLN A 279 4.52 -12.11 -1.72
CA GLN A 279 3.45 -12.94 -2.29
C GLN A 279 2.10 -12.18 -2.37
N GLN A 280 1.87 -11.21 -1.49
CA GLN A 280 0.69 -10.34 -1.57
C GLN A 280 0.79 -9.44 -2.80
N GLU A 281 1.97 -8.86 -3.09
CA GLU A 281 2.18 -8.02 -4.28
C GLU A 281 2.08 -8.81 -5.59
N GLU A 282 2.46 -10.09 -5.63
CA GLU A 282 2.17 -10.95 -6.79
C GLU A 282 0.66 -11.05 -7.03
N GLY A 283 -0.13 -11.18 -5.96
CA GLY A 283 -1.59 -11.18 -5.99
C GLY A 283 -2.19 -9.84 -6.44
N HIS A 284 -1.69 -8.72 -5.91
CA HIS A 284 -2.14 -7.38 -6.27
C HIS A 284 -1.75 -7.03 -7.72
N ALA A 285 -0.50 -7.25 -8.13
CA ALA A 285 -0.06 -7.05 -9.51
C ALA A 285 -0.86 -7.90 -10.50
N THR A 286 -1.19 -9.15 -10.14
CA THR A 286 -2.08 -10.02 -10.93
C THR A 286 -3.51 -9.46 -11.01
N LEU A 287 -4.05 -8.96 -9.90
CA LEU A 287 -5.37 -8.33 -9.84
C LEU A 287 -5.45 -7.13 -10.79
N LEU A 288 -4.50 -6.19 -10.69
CA LEU A 288 -4.48 -4.97 -11.51
C LEU A 288 -4.17 -5.28 -12.99
N THR A 289 -3.28 -6.24 -13.26
CA THR A 289 -3.03 -6.76 -14.63
C THR A 289 -4.31 -7.28 -15.27
N ASN A 290 -5.13 -8.02 -14.53
CA ASN A 290 -6.41 -8.54 -15.04
C ASN A 290 -7.45 -7.45 -15.32
N MET A 291 -7.45 -6.34 -14.55
CA MET A 291 -8.34 -5.19 -14.77
C MET A 291 -7.96 -4.38 -16.02
N LEU A 292 -6.66 -4.28 -16.31
CA LEU A 292 -6.08 -3.56 -17.46
C LEU A 292 -6.05 -4.42 -18.75
N GLY A 293 -5.97 -5.74 -18.61
CA GLY A 293 -5.93 -6.68 -19.73
C GLY A 293 -4.63 -6.63 -20.53
N HIS A 294 -4.70 -6.83 -21.84
CA HIS A 294 -3.53 -6.97 -22.72
C HIS A 294 -2.64 -5.71 -22.84
N THR A 295 -3.07 -4.57 -22.30
CA THR A 295 -2.33 -3.30 -22.27
C THR A 295 -1.78 -2.97 -20.88
N ALA A 296 -1.79 -3.92 -19.94
CA ALA A 296 -1.11 -3.79 -18.65
C ALA A 296 0.41 -3.61 -18.86
N PRO A 297 1.07 -2.63 -18.20
CA PRO A 297 2.52 -2.51 -18.23
C PRO A 297 3.19 -3.73 -17.57
N PRO A 298 4.25 -4.30 -18.18
CA PRO A 298 5.09 -5.29 -17.50
C PRO A 298 5.94 -4.64 -16.41
N GLN A 299 6.44 -5.44 -15.47
CA GLN A 299 7.43 -5.04 -14.48
C GLN A 299 8.67 -4.42 -15.15
N CYS A 300 9.23 -3.40 -14.51
CA CYS A 300 10.39 -2.65 -15.00
C CYS A 300 11.67 -3.01 -14.23
N THR A 301 12.77 -2.32 -14.53
CA THR A 301 14.02 -2.41 -13.78
C THR A 301 14.16 -1.18 -12.90
N TYR A 302 14.48 -1.38 -11.63
CA TYR A 302 14.50 -0.34 -10.60
C TYR A 302 15.94 -0.01 -10.15
N ASN A 303 16.10 1.07 -9.40
CA ASN A 303 17.37 1.46 -8.79
C ASN A 303 17.13 2.05 -7.40
N TYR A 304 17.42 1.26 -6.37
CA TYR A 304 17.06 1.57 -4.98
C TYR A 304 18.19 2.29 -4.20
N PRO A 305 17.82 3.21 -3.29
CA PRO A 305 18.75 4.10 -2.59
C PRO A 305 19.22 3.55 -1.23
N TYR A 306 19.45 2.23 -1.09
CA TYR A 306 19.83 1.63 0.20
C TYR A 306 21.08 0.76 0.11
N THR A 307 21.85 0.74 1.20
CA THR A 307 23.06 -0.08 1.38
C THR A 307 23.05 -0.91 2.66
N THR A 308 22.08 -0.68 3.55
CA THR A 308 21.88 -1.44 4.79
C THR A 308 20.42 -1.91 4.93
N VAL A 309 20.18 -2.91 5.80
CA VAL A 309 18.82 -3.35 6.13
C VAL A 309 17.99 -2.20 6.73
N ARG A 310 18.59 -1.33 7.57
CA ARG A 310 17.90 -0.16 8.14
C ARG A 310 17.46 0.84 7.06
N GLU A 311 18.30 1.12 6.08
CA GLU A 311 17.98 1.98 4.93
C GLU A 311 16.91 1.34 4.04
N PHE A 312 16.97 0.01 3.84
CA PHE A 312 15.94 -0.76 3.16
C PHE A 312 14.57 -0.64 3.86
N LEU A 313 14.49 -0.84 5.18
CA LEU A 313 13.22 -0.72 5.92
C LEU A 313 12.62 0.69 5.87
N ASP A 314 13.45 1.73 6.01
CA ASP A 314 12.96 3.12 5.90
C ASP A 314 12.48 3.45 4.48
N PHE A 315 13.18 2.96 3.45
CA PHE A 315 12.72 3.11 2.07
C PHE A 315 11.36 2.41 1.87
N ASN A 316 11.20 1.18 2.39
CA ASN A 316 9.95 0.43 2.22
C ASN A 316 8.77 1.05 2.96
N GLN A 317 8.96 1.62 4.17
CA GLN A 317 7.87 2.34 4.84
C GLN A 317 7.55 3.68 4.17
N LYS A 318 8.45 4.27 3.38
CA LYS A 318 8.16 5.43 2.51
C LYS A 318 7.43 5.00 1.23
N LEU A 319 7.89 3.92 0.59
CA LEU A 319 7.35 3.34 -0.63
C LEU A 319 5.87 2.97 -0.46
N THR A 320 5.59 2.06 0.47
CA THR A 320 4.21 1.61 0.82
C THR A 320 3.32 2.75 1.28
N ARG A 321 3.89 3.81 1.89
CA ARG A 321 3.14 5.00 2.28
C ARG A 321 2.71 5.84 1.07
N PHE A 322 3.56 6.07 0.07
CA PHE A 322 3.15 6.83 -1.12
C PHE A 322 2.38 5.99 -2.14
N GLY A 323 2.58 4.67 -2.13
CA GLY A 323 1.75 3.69 -2.82
C GLY A 323 0.33 3.74 -2.30
N GLU A 324 0.14 3.46 -1.01
CA GLU A 324 -1.19 3.36 -0.45
C GLU A 324 -1.99 4.67 -0.66
N SER A 325 -1.30 5.78 -0.45
CA SER A 325 -1.88 7.12 -0.47
C SER A 325 -2.31 7.52 -1.87
N GLY A 326 -1.60 7.04 -2.90
CA GLY A 326 -1.97 7.25 -4.29
C GLY A 326 -3.34 6.66 -4.61
N VAL A 327 -3.55 5.39 -4.24
CA VAL A 327 -4.84 4.71 -4.44
C VAL A 327 -5.95 5.35 -3.62
N TRP A 328 -5.72 5.61 -2.32
CA TRP A 328 -6.70 6.29 -1.48
C TRP A 328 -7.17 7.63 -2.06
N GLY A 329 -6.27 8.35 -2.75
CA GLY A 329 -6.56 9.61 -3.41
C GLY A 329 -7.41 9.51 -4.69
N PHE A 330 -7.37 8.40 -5.44
CA PHE A 330 -8.13 8.26 -6.69
C PHE A 330 -9.32 7.29 -6.63
N ILE A 331 -9.36 6.36 -5.66
CA ILE A 331 -10.28 5.21 -5.67
C ILE A 331 -11.77 5.61 -5.72
N ASN A 332 -12.14 6.74 -5.10
CA ASN A 332 -13.52 7.26 -5.11
C ASN A 332 -13.85 8.11 -6.36
N HIS A 333 -12.87 8.37 -7.22
CA HIS A 333 -13.02 9.06 -8.50
C HIS A 333 -13.07 8.12 -9.70
N LEU A 334 -12.85 6.82 -9.49
CA LEU A 334 -13.04 5.81 -10.52
C LEU A 334 -14.49 5.80 -11.02
N ASP A 335 -14.65 5.61 -12.33
CA ASP A 335 -15.93 5.29 -12.95
C ASP A 335 -16.35 3.87 -12.53
N SER A 336 -15.43 2.90 -12.71
CA SER A 336 -15.61 1.51 -12.26
C SER A 336 -15.58 1.37 -10.74
N ARG A 337 -16.75 1.05 -10.15
CA ARG A 337 -16.92 0.84 -8.70
C ARG A 337 -16.53 -0.57 -8.28
N GLU A 338 -16.67 -1.50 -9.21
CA GLU A 338 -16.22 -2.87 -9.15
C GLU A 338 -14.70 -2.94 -8.98
N VAL A 339 -13.95 -2.19 -9.80
CA VAL A 339 -12.49 -2.02 -9.63
C VAL A 339 -12.16 -1.37 -8.29
N GLY A 340 -12.83 -0.25 -7.96
CA GLY A 340 -12.64 0.42 -6.66
C GLY A 340 -12.89 -0.49 -5.45
N GLN A 341 -13.84 -1.43 -5.52
CA GLN A 341 -14.10 -2.37 -4.43
C GLN A 341 -12.96 -3.39 -4.23
N LEU A 342 -12.30 -3.84 -5.31
CA LEU A 342 -11.17 -4.76 -5.19
C LEU A 342 -9.88 -4.02 -4.78
N LEU A 343 -9.65 -2.80 -5.29
CA LEU A 343 -8.58 -1.93 -4.80
C LEU A 343 -8.75 -1.62 -3.31
N ALA A 344 -9.97 -1.41 -2.82
CA ALA A 344 -10.23 -1.19 -1.40
C ALA A 344 -9.84 -2.40 -0.51
N GLN A 345 -9.65 -3.59 -1.10
CA GLN A 345 -9.23 -4.80 -0.40
C GLN A 345 -7.71 -5.03 -0.45
N SER A 346 -7.04 -4.72 -1.57
CA SER A 346 -5.56 -4.72 -1.65
C SER A 346 -4.96 -3.60 -0.81
N ILE A 347 -5.50 -2.39 -0.91
CA ILE A 347 -4.96 -1.20 -0.25
C ILE A 347 -5.00 -1.26 1.28
N ALA A 348 -6.01 -1.96 1.82
CA ALA A 348 -6.10 -2.24 3.25
C ALA A 348 -5.03 -3.25 3.73
N THR A 349 -4.39 -3.97 2.81
CA THR A 349 -3.22 -4.83 3.05
C THR A 349 -1.94 -4.03 2.92
N GLU A 350 -1.75 -3.21 1.88
CA GLU A 350 -0.61 -2.27 1.74
C GLU A 350 -0.42 -1.41 3.01
N ALA A 351 -1.51 -0.85 3.55
CA ALA A 351 -1.49 -0.10 4.82
C ALA A 351 -0.91 -0.92 6.00
N ARG A 352 -1.15 -2.23 6.05
CA ARG A 352 -0.60 -3.13 7.08
C ARG A 352 0.87 -3.47 6.84
N GLN A 353 1.33 -3.44 5.60
CA GLN A 353 2.74 -3.64 5.25
C GLN A 353 3.55 -2.40 5.58
N GLN A 354 3.02 -1.21 5.30
CA GLN A 354 3.52 0.08 5.76
C GLN A 354 3.71 0.09 7.29
N MET A 355 2.70 -0.35 8.02
CA MET A 355 2.76 -0.59 9.47
C MET A 355 3.85 -1.60 9.87
N ALA A 356 4.00 -2.72 9.15
CA ALA A 356 5.01 -3.74 9.45
C ALA A 356 6.45 -3.20 9.28
N PHE A 357 6.75 -2.50 8.19
CA PHE A 357 8.07 -1.86 8.00
C PHE A 357 8.37 -0.80 9.07
N ARG A 358 7.34 -0.09 9.58
CA ARG A 358 7.48 0.81 10.73
C ARG A 358 7.82 0.05 12.03
N GLN A 359 7.19 -1.09 12.29
CA GLN A 359 7.50 -1.95 13.45
C GLN A 359 8.94 -2.50 13.40
N MET A 360 9.37 -2.97 12.22
CA MET A 360 10.75 -3.40 11.96
C MET A 360 11.75 -2.24 12.14
N SER A 361 11.37 -1.02 11.78
CA SER A 361 12.20 0.18 11.96
C SER A 361 12.22 0.73 13.40
N GLY A 362 11.44 0.15 14.32
CA GLY A 362 11.27 0.64 15.68
C GLY A 362 10.49 1.95 15.80
N LEU A 363 9.62 2.24 14.83
CA LEU A 363 8.68 3.37 14.85
C LEU A 363 7.33 2.95 15.48
N PHE A 364 6.47 3.93 15.78
CA PHE A 364 5.11 3.61 16.22
C PHE A 364 4.29 3.08 15.04
N PRO A 365 3.62 1.91 15.14
CA PRO A 365 3.02 1.22 13.99
C PRO A 365 1.95 2.03 13.25
N MET A 366 1.03 2.65 14.00
CA MET A 366 -0.19 3.30 13.46
C MET A 366 -0.34 4.71 14.05
N PRO A 367 0.43 5.71 13.58
CA PRO A 367 0.46 7.04 14.19
C PRO A 367 -0.69 7.97 13.72
N VAL A 368 -1.66 7.45 12.99
CA VAL A 368 -2.75 8.21 12.34
C VAL A 368 -4.10 7.57 12.62
N TYR A 369 -5.17 8.35 12.52
CA TYR A 369 -6.55 7.87 12.56
C TYR A 369 -7.09 7.51 11.17
N PHE A 370 -6.56 8.13 10.13
CA PHE A 370 -7.00 8.00 8.74
C PHE A 370 -5.79 8.02 7.82
N GLU A 371 -5.75 7.13 6.84
CA GLU A 371 -4.72 7.18 5.80
C GLU A 371 -4.95 8.38 4.87
N THR A 372 -3.86 8.91 4.30
CA THR A 372 -3.90 10.14 3.50
C THR A 372 -4.16 9.79 2.04
N GLY A 373 -5.10 10.45 1.37
CA GLY A 373 -5.22 10.37 -0.09
C GLY A 373 -4.35 11.44 -0.76
N ILE A 374 -3.58 11.09 -1.80
CA ILE A 374 -2.81 12.03 -2.64
C ILE A 374 -3.16 11.91 -4.13
N PRO A 375 -3.01 12.98 -4.93
CA PRO A 375 -3.25 12.91 -6.38
C PRO A 375 -2.30 11.93 -7.09
N GLN A 376 -2.74 11.36 -8.22
CA GLN A 376 -1.92 10.44 -9.02
C GLN A 376 -0.58 11.07 -9.47
N SER A 377 -0.56 12.36 -9.79
CA SER A 377 0.67 13.09 -10.12
C SER A 377 1.65 13.22 -8.94
N TRP A 378 1.17 13.14 -7.70
CA TRP A 378 2.03 13.11 -6.52
C TRP A 378 2.66 11.72 -6.36
N SER A 379 1.84 10.67 -6.34
CA SER A 379 2.30 9.28 -6.31
C SER A 379 3.30 8.99 -7.46
N TRP A 380 2.98 9.38 -8.70
CA TRP A 380 3.90 9.22 -9.83
C TRP A 380 5.19 10.05 -9.71
N THR A 381 5.16 11.22 -9.06
CA THR A 381 6.37 12.01 -8.76
C THR A 381 7.29 11.29 -7.78
N PHE A 382 6.76 10.58 -6.79
CA PHE A 382 7.56 9.78 -5.85
C PHE A 382 8.06 8.47 -6.47
N LEU A 383 7.22 7.78 -7.27
CA LEU A 383 7.52 6.47 -7.85
C LEU A 383 8.52 6.55 -9.00
N ALA A 384 8.27 7.43 -10.00
CA ALA A 384 9.02 7.43 -11.25
C ALA A 384 10.56 7.52 -11.12
N PRO A 385 11.15 8.34 -10.21
CA PRO A 385 12.60 8.43 -10.04
C PRO A 385 13.31 7.12 -9.68
N TYR A 386 12.57 6.09 -9.20
CA TYR A 386 13.13 4.77 -8.88
C TYR A 386 13.08 3.78 -10.05
N ILE A 387 12.37 4.09 -11.15
CA ILE A 387 12.34 3.24 -12.35
C ILE A 387 13.47 3.64 -13.29
N SER A 388 14.44 2.74 -13.47
CA SER A 388 15.56 2.91 -14.40
C SER A 388 15.11 2.74 -15.87
N SER A 389 14.48 1.62 -16.18
CA SER A 389 14.05 1.28 -17.56
C SER A 389 12.88 0.31 -17.56
N CYS A 390 11.95 0.48 -18.49
CA CYS A 390 10.89 -0.51 -18.76
C CYS A 390 11.11 -1.19 -20.12
N PRO A 391 10.53 -2.39 -20.34
CA PRO A 391 10.50 -3.04 -21.65
C PRO A 391 10.02 -2.11 -22.80
N ALA A 392 10.46 -2.40 -24.02
CA ALA A 392 10.07 -1.61 -25.19
C ALA A 392 8.56 -1.69 -25.45
N ASN A 393 7.99 -0.58 -25.91
CA ASN A 393 6.55 -0.38 -26.17
C ASN A 393 5.63 -0.39 -24.92
N THR A 394 6.17 -0.31 -23.70
CA THR A 394 5.35 -0.05 -22.51
C THR A 394 4.66 1.33 -22.60
N THR A 395 3.36 1.37 -22.31
CA THR A 395 2.55 2.61 -22.29
C THR A 395 3.10 3.62 -21.28
N ARG A 396 3.00 4.91 -21.60
CA ARG A 396 3.37 6.00 -20.69
C ARG A 396 2.15 6.51 -19.93
N LEU A 397 2.35 6.88 -18.67
CA LEU A 397 1.35 7.54 -17.84
C LEU A 397 1.18 9.01 -18.23
N ALA A 398 -0.05 9.51 -18.11
CA ALA A 398 -0.43 10.90 -18.35
C ALA A 398 -0.13 11.85 -17.17
N TRP A 399 0.33 11.32 -16.04
CA TRP A 399 0.52 12.06 -14.80
C TRP A 399 1.78 12.94 -14.81
N GLN A 400 1.64 14.17 -14.31
CA GLN A 400 2.75 15.12 -14.19
C GLN A 400 3.79 14.66 -13.16
N ASN A 401 5.07 14.82 -13.48
CA ASN A 401 6.15 14.76 -12.49
C ASN A 401 6.50 16.19 -12.04
N PHE A 402 6.48 16.46 -10.74
CA PHE A 402 6.92 17.74 -10.16
C PHE A 402 8.43 17.74 -9.87
N PRO A 403 9.08 18.92 -9.79
CA PRO A 403 10.42 19.04 -9.21
C PRO A 403 10.46 18.51 -7.77
N ALA A 404 11.58 17.94 -7.34
CA ALA A 404 11.70 17.44 -5.98
C ALA A 404 11.83 18.61 -4.97
N LEU A 405 11.15 18.45 -3.83
CA LEU A 405 11.31 19.28 -2.64
C LEU A 405 12.13 18.50 -1.60
N HIS A 406 13.35 18.95 -1.37
CA HIS A 406 14.28 18.34 -0.44
C HIS A 406 14.09 18.95 0.95
N ILE A 407 13.76 18.14 1.95
CA ILE A 407 13.75 18.59 3.33
C ILE A 407 15.15 18.45 3.92
N VAL A 408 15.84 19.58 4.06
CA VAL A 408 17.25 19.66 4.47
C VAL A 408 17.45 19.10 5.88
N ASN A 409 16.47 19.23 6.76
CA ASN A 409 16.48 18.66 8.12
C ASN A 409 15.34 17.64 8.31
N GLN A 410 15.19 16.73 7.35
CA GLN A 410 14.34 15.53 7.48
C GLN A 410 14.75 14.76 8.75
N PRO A 411 13.82 14.37 9.64
CA PRO A 411 14.16 13.57 10.81
C PRO A 411 14.79 12.22 10.45
N ASN A 412 15.98 11.93 10.96
CA ASN A 412 16.61 10.63 10.77
C ASN A 412 16.10 9.64 11.81
N ILE A 413 15.42 8.57 11.37
CA ILE A 413 14.82 7.58 12.27
C ILE A 413 15.83 6.77 13.09
N ASN A 414 17.08 6.69 12.60
CA ASN A 414 18.15 5.94 13.23
C ASN A 414 18.82 6.72 14.37
N ARG A 415 18.55 8.02 14.52
CA ARG A 415 19.02 8.82 15.67
C ARG A 415 18.15 8.59 16.90
N TRP A 416 18.78 8.59 18.08
CA TRP A 416 18.03 8.59 19.35
C TRP A 416 17.39 9.95 19.65
N SER A 417 18.05 11.05 19.26
CA SER A 417 17.48 12.39 19.22
C SER A 417 17.30 12.80 17.75
N ALA A 418 16.07 12.75 17.24
CA ALA A 418 15.75 13.09 15.86
C ALA A 418 15.74 14.62 15.64
N ASN A 419 15.73 15.39 16.72
CA ASN A 419 15.96 16.83 16.71
C ASN A 419 17.43 17.19 16.41
N ASP A 420 18.38 16.30 16.71
CA ASP A 420 19.82 16.46 16.42
C ASP A 420 20.19 16.02 14.99
N THR A 421 19.21 15.82 14.10
CA THR A 421 19.47 15.43 12.72
C THR A 421 20.23 16.52 11.96
N GLY A 422 21.38 16.16 11.40
CA GLY A 422 22.19 17.02 10.54
C GLY A 422 21.52 17.36 9.21
N ALA A 423 22.16 18.26 8.46
CA ALA A 423 21.68 18.63 7.13
C ALA A 423 21.89 17.47 6.14
N ASN A 424 20.83 17.08 5.44
CA ASN A 424 20.80 16.05 4.40
C ASN A 424 21.24 14.65 4.87
N GLU A 425 20.76 14.20 6.04
CA GLU A 425 20.96 12.81 6.51
C GLU A 425 20.05 11.80 5.79
N VAL A 426 20.08 11.84 4.46
CA VAL A 426 19.38 10.94 3.54
C VAL A 426 20.38 10.32 2.57
N THR A 427 20.10 9.14 2.04
CA THR A 427 21.06 8.40 1.20
C THR A 427 21.20 8.96 -0.23
N GLY A 428 20.33 9.88 -0.63
CA GLY A 428 20.31 10.47 -1.97
C GLY A 428 19.48 11.76 -2.06
N GLU A 429 19.25 12.21 -3.31
CA GLU A 429 18.60 13.48 -3.65
C GLU A 429 17.16 13.28 -4.17
N ARG A 430 16.50 12.13 -3.90
CA ARG A 430 15.09 11.92 -4.26
C ARG A 430 14.19 12.13 -3.05
N ALA A 431 12.98 12.64 -3.31
CA ALA A 431 12.02 13.04 -2.27
C ALA A 431 11.63 11.95 -1.25
N ALA A 432 11.82 10.66 -1.57
CA ALA A 432 11.48 9.52 -0.71
C ALA A 432 12.70 8.66 -0.33
N ASP A 433 13.93 9.15 -0.53
CA ASP A 433 15.13 8.40 -0.15
C ASP A 433 15.18 8.15 1.39
N PRO A 434 15.70 7.00 1.83
CA PRO A 434 15.79 6.65 3.23
C PRO A 434 16.78 7.54 3.97
N SER A 435 16.58 7.61 5.28
CA SER A 435 17.51 8.23 6.22
C SER A 435 18.78 7.40 6.28
N ILE A 436 19.96 8.01 6.28
CA ILE A 436 21.22 7.26 6.41
C ILE A 436 21.24 6.48 7.73
N SER A 437 21.69 5.22 7.70
CA SER A 437 21.89 4.43 8.93
C SER A 437 23.33 4.49 9.45
N THR A 438 24.26 5.04 8.66
CA THR A 438 25.70 5.11 8.93
C THR A 438 26.12 6.33 9.79
N ILE A 439 25.28 6.68 10.77
CA ILE A 439 25.55 7.72 11.76
C ILE A 439 26.49 7.22 12.89
N PRO A 440 27.11 8.11 13.68
CA PRO A 440 27.93 7.71 14.83
C PRO A 440 27.17 6.81 15.82
N VAL A 441 27.84 5.79 16.37
CA VAL A 441 27.19 4.75 17.20
C VAL A 441 26.61 5.32 18.50
N GLU A 442 27.22 6.36 19.03
CA GLU A 442 26.80 7.14 20.19
C GLU A 442 25.59 8.06 19.92
N GLU A 443 25.26 8.28 18.64
CA GLU A 443 24.10 9.04 18.18
C GLU A 443 22.95 8.12 17.70
N SER A 444 23.23 6.83 17.49
CA SER A 444 22.26 5.83 17.04
C SER A 444 21.31 5.35 18.14
N CYS A 445 20.05 5.08 17.78
CA CYS A 445 19.04 4.45 18.65
C CYS A 445 18.96 2.92 18.54
N GLU A 446 19.65 2.32 17.56
CA GLU A 446 19.54 0.89 17.25
C GLU A 446 20.03 0.02 18.41
N ASN A 447 21.19 0.37 18.97
CA ASN A 447 21.85 -0.36 20.05
C ASN A 447 21.51 0.17 21.46
N LEU A 448 20.61 1.17 21.58
CA LEU A 448 20.20 1.70 22.88
C LEU A 448 19.12 0.82 23.50
N ASN A 449 19.46 0.11 24.58
CA ASN A 449 18.49 -0.60 25.42
C ASN A 449 17.90 0.32 26.50
N VAL A 450 17.35 1.46 26.08
CA VAL A 450 16.73 2.46 26.97
C VAL A 450 15.29 2.73 26.50
N THR A 451 14.33 2.53 27.40
CA THR A 451 12.91 2.84 27.16
C THR A 451 12.75 4.31 26.74
N GLY A 452 12.05 4.54 25.64
CA GLY A 452 11.85 5.88 25.07
C GLY A 452 12.88 6.31 24.02
N TYR A 453 14.03 5.63 23.91
CA TYR A 453 15.12 6.03 22.99
C TYR A 453 15.53 4.93 22.01
N SER A 454 15.23 3.67 22.32
CA SER A 454 15.48 2.52 21.43
C SER A 454 14.64 2.56 20.15
N CYS A 455 15.25 2.31 18.99
CA CYS A 455 14.58 2.07 17.71
C CYS A 455 14.87 0.68 17.11
N GLY A 456 15.29 -0.28 17.94
CA GLY A 456 15.31 -1.69 17.53
C GLY A 456 13.88 -2.19 17.22
N PRO A 457 13.72 -3.24 16.40
CA PRO A 457 12.42 -3.79 16.03
C PRO A 457 11.52 -4.07 17.24
N ALA A 458 10.21 -3.84 17.10
CA ALA A 458 9.18 -4.24 18.08
C ALA A 458 7.76 -4.10 17.50
N ILE A 459 6.80 -4.82 18.09
CA ILE A 459 5.35 -4.65 17.82
C ILE A 459 4.91 -3.18 18.00
N SER A 460 5.51 -2.47 18.95
CA SER A 460 5.36 -1.01 19.09
C SER A 460 6.54 -0.44 19.88
N ARG A 461 7.00 0.76 19.50
CA ARG A 461 7.87 1.62 20.30
C ARG A 461 7.14 2.92 20.59
N ASN A 462 7.17 3.36 21.85
CA ASN A 462 6.80 4.72 22.22
C ASN A 462 8.10 5.49 22.50
N ARG A 463 8.51 6.36 21.59
CA ARG A 463 9.70 7.20 21.75
C ARG A 463 9.38 8.40 22.64
N SER A 464 10.24 8.72 23.59
CA SER A 464 10.11 9.89 24.46
C SER A 464 10.37 11.19 23.70
N GLU A 465 11.22 11.14 22.68
CA GLU A 465 11.36 12.19 21.68
C GLU A 465 10.74 11.71 20.35
N PRO A 466 9.69 12.37 19.82
CA PRO A 466 9.14 12.05 18.50
C PRO A 466 10.12 12.44 17.39
N LEU A 467 9.94 11.89 16.18
CA LEU A 467 10.79 12.27 15.04
C LEU A 467 10.68 13.78 14.74
N SER A 468 9.47 14.33 14.87
CA SER A 468 9.23 15.76 14.79
C SER A 468 8.09 16.23 15.70
N PHE A 469 7.87 17.54 15.73
CA PHE A 469 6.89 18.22 16.57
C PHE A 469 6.36 19.49 15.89
N ALA A 470 5.11 19.87 16.19
CA ALA A 470 4.55 21.13 15.72
C ALA A 470 5.38 22.33 16.21
N GLY A 471 5.62 23.30 15.33
CA GLY A 471 6.52 24.42 15.58
C GLY A 471 8.01 24.13 15.32
N LYS A 472 8.42 22.89 14.97
CA LYS A 472 9.79 22.62 14.47
C LYS A 472 10.00 23.39 13.16
N GLN A 473 11.14 24.07 13.04
CA GLN A 473 11.52 24.71 11.78
C GLN A 473 11.90 23.64 10.75
N VAL A 474 11.31 23.71 9.57
CA VAL A 474 11.57 22.78 8.46
C VAL A 474 12.18 23.56 7.31
N ASN A 475 13.41 23.20 6.96
CA ASN A 475 14.23 23.87 5.94
C ASN A 475 14.12 23.13 4.61
N PHE A 476 13.99 23.88 3.52
CA PHE A 476 13.78 23.32 2.18
C PHE A 476 14.80 23.84 1.17
N THR A 477 15.17 22.96 0.25
CA THR A 477 15.65 23.32 -1.09
C THR A 477 14.79 22.60 -2.12
N TRP A 478 14.72 23.09 -3.35
CA TRP A 478 13.93 22.44 -4.40
C TRP A 478 14.54 22.62 -5.79
N ASP A 479 14.32 21.61 -6.62
CA ASP A 479 14.86 21.57 -7.98
C ASP A 479 14.23 22.61 -8.91
N ALA A 480 14.93 22.92 -9.99
CA ALA A 480 14.33 23.58 -11.14
C ALA A 480 13.52 22.55 -11.98
N PRO A 481 12.43 22.97 -12.65
CA PRO A 481 11.78 22.14 -13.66
C PRO A 481 12.71 21.88 -14.85
N GLY A 482 12.48 20.79 -15.56
CA GLY A 482 13.26 20.38 -16.74
C GLY A 482 14.17 19.16 -16.51
N LEU A 483 14.19 18.57 -15.32
CA LEU A 483 14.98 17.37 -15.05
C LEU A 483 14.33 16.13 -15.67
N ALA A 484 15.14 15.29 -16.31
CA ALA A 484 14.67 14.04 -16.89
C ALA A 484 14.53 12.97 -15.80
N VAL A 485 13.39 12.28 -15.75
CA VAL A 485 13.04 11.29 -14.72
C VAL A 485 12.26 10.12 -15.32
N GLY A 486 12.02 9.09 -14.51
CA GLY A 486 11.18 7.96 -14.90
C GLY A 486 11.85 6.97 -15.85
N PRO A 487 11.10 5.95 -16.31
CA PRO A 487 11.59 4.92 -17.20
C PRO A 487 12.35 5.49 -18.39
N ASN A 488 13.59 5.06 -18.59
CA ASN A 488 14.47 5.48 -19.68
C ASN A 488 14.70 7.01 -19.75
N ASN A 489 14.60 7.73 -18.61
CA ASN A 489 14.62 9.21 -18.53
C ASN A 489 13.62 9.89 -19.48
N SER A 490 12.46 9.26 -19.72
CA SER A 490 11.51 9.70 -20.74
C SER A 490 10.53 10.80 -20.27
N TYR A 491 10.41 11.02 -18.96
CA TYR A 491 9.58 12.07 -18.37
C TYR A 491 10.42 13.28 -18.02
N THR A 492 9.77 14.43 -17.82
CA THR A 492 10.46 15.69 -17.50
C THR A 492 9.70 16.38 -16.37
N THR A 493 10.40 16.75 -15.30
CA THR A 493 9.81 17.50 -14.19
C THR A 493 9.31 18.85 -14.70
N SER A 494 8.12 19.26 -14.28
CA SER A 494 7.51 20.51 -14.75
C SER A 494 6.67 21.18 -13.69
N VAL A 495 6.57 22.50 -13.81
CA VAL A 495 5.64 23.35 -13.06
C VAL A 495 4.63 23.89 -14.06
N ASN A 496 3.35 23.93 -13.68
CA ASN A 496 2.30 24.43 -14.57
C ASN A 496 2.45 25.95 -14.78
N PRO A 497 2.31 26.49 -16.00
CA PRO A 497 2.43 27.93 -16.26
C PRO A 497 1.44 28.84 -15.51
N VAL A 498 0.41 28.28 -14.86
CA VAL A 498 -0.50 29.01 -13.96
C VAL A 498 0.12 29.30 -12.59
N ALA A 499 1.03 28.43 -12.10
CA ALA A 499 1.64 28.59 -10.80
C ALA A 499 2.51 29.86 -10.74
N GLY A 500 2.25 30.70 -9.75
CA GLY A 500 3.09 31.83 -9.38
C GLY A 500 4.36 31.42 -8.61
N GLU A 501 4.96 32.41 -7.95
CA GLU A 501 6.07 32.17 -7.01
C GLU A 501 5.60 31.34 -5.81
N PRO A 502 6.43 30.42 -5.26
CA PRO A 502 6.06 29.65 -4.08
C PRO A 502 5.91 30.58 -2.86
N MET A 503 4.71 30.59 -2.28
CA MET A 503 4.34 31.41 -1.11
C MET A 503 3.92 30.59 0.09
N PHE A 504 3.50 29.34 -0.11
CA PHE A 504 3.00 28.45 0.94
C PHE A 504 3.64 27.06 0.86
N VAL A 505 3.67 26.40 2.00
CA VAL A 505 3.95 24.98 2.15
C VAL A 505 2.64 24.30 2.54
N ALA A 506 2.14 23.44 1.65
CA ALA A 506 0.95 22.64 1.83
C ALA A 506 1.32 21.29 2.45
N TRP A 507 0.59 20.88 3.47
CA TRP A 507 0.80 19.66 4.26
C TRP A 507 -0.45 18.79 4.13
N ALA A 508 -0.40 17.77 3.28
CA ALA A 508 -1.46 16.78 3.15
C ALA A 508 -1.18 15.63 4.12
N ALA A 509 -2.09 15.45 5.09
CA ALA A 509 -2.00 14.40 6.09
C ALA A 509 -3.38 14.07 6.67
N GLN A 510 -3.69 12.78 6.74
CA GLN A 510 -4.98 12.25 7.19
C GLN A 510 -6.15 12.88 6.40
N LEU A 511 -7.10 13.52 7.07
CA LEU A 511 -8.28 14.13 6.43
C LEU A 511 -8.08 15.59 6.00
N ASN A 512 -6.93 16.21 6.28
CA ASN A 512 -6.73 17.65 6.12
C ASN A 512 -5.59 18.01 5.16
N LEU A 513 -5.77 19.13 4.49
CA LEU A 513 -4.71 19.90 3.86
C LEU A 513 -4.48 21.17 4.68
N THR A 514 -3.31 21.30 5.30
CA THR A 514 -2.95 22.49 6.10
C THR A 514 -1.90 23.32 5.36
N TYR A 515 -2.00 24.64 5.39
CA TYR A 515 -1.02 25.53 4.78
C TYR A 515 -0.21 26.30 5.83
N THR A 516 1.06 26.56 5.52
CA THR A 516 1.96 27.41 6.31
C THR A 516 2.73 28.35 5.39
N PRO A 517 3.01 29.61 5.76
CA PRO A 517 3.75 30.53 4.88
C PRO A 517 5.19 30.07 4.61
N LEU A 518 5.62 30.07 3.36
CA LEU A 518 7.02 29.81 3.00
C LEU A 518 7.85 31.10 3.17
N ILE A 519 8.90 31.03 3.99
CA ILE A 519 9.88 32.11 4.13
C ILE A 519 11.06 31.81 3.19
N LYS A 520 11.04 32.40 1.99
CA LYS A 520 12.14 32.26 1.00
C LYS A 520 13.44 32.88 1.51
N THR A 521 14.53 32.12 1.44
CA THR A 521 15.90 32.58 1.78
C THR A 521 16.76 32.75 0.52
N SER A 522 16.41 32.09 -0.58
CA SER A 522 16.98 32.28 -1.92
C SER A 522 15.92 31.98 -2.99
N PRO A 523 16.24 31.99 -4.31
CA PRO A 523 15.29 31.58 -5.34
C PRO A 523 14.75 30.16 -5.17
N ASN A 524 15.60 29.23 -4.71
CA ASN A 524 15.32 27.78 -4.60
C ASN A 524 15.54 27.24 -3.18
N SER A 525 15.48 28.10 -2.16
CA SER A 525 15.54 27.69 -0.76
C SER A 525 14.65 28.55 0.13
N GLY A 526 14.19 27.97 1.24
CA GLY A 526 13.37 28.64 2.23
C GLY A 526 13.12 27.76 3.44
N TYR A 527 12.24 28.20 4.33
CA TYR A 527 11.80 27.40 5.47
C TYR A 527 10.36 27.73 5.86
N THR A 528 9.76 26.85 6.66
CA THR A 528 8.50 27.10 7.36
C THR A 528 8.58 26.49 8.76
N TYR A 529 7.47 26.48 9.49
CA TYR A 529 7.29 25.74 10.74
C TYR A 529 6.23 24.65 10.58
N GLN A 530 6.49 23.45 11.10
CA GLN A 530 5.53 22.35 11.05
C GLN A 530 4.21 22.76 11.72
N PRO A 531 3.03 22.56 11.09
CA PRO A 531 1.77 23.03 11.63
C PRO A 531 1.30 22.25 12.86
N ALA A 532 0.58 22.93 13.77
CA ALA A 532 -0.19 22.30 14.83
C ALA A 532 -1.62 21.97 14.37
N ALA A 533 -1.77 21.07 13.41
CA ALA A 533 -3.10 20.68 12.89
C ALA A 533 -3.72 19.53 13.71
N GLN A 534 -5.04 19.51 13.88
CA GLN A 534 -5.81 18.42 14.51
C GLN A 534 -6.90 17.91 13.55
N ASN A 535 -7.20 16.60 13.56
CA ASN A 535 -8.26 16.00 12.72
C ASN A 535 -9.64 16.57 13.06
N TYR A 536 -9.88 16.78 14.36
CA TYR A 536 -11.09 17.38 14.91
C TYR A 536 -10.68 18.37 15.99
N GLN A 537 -11.49 19.39 16.25
CA GLN A 537 -11.24 20.36 17.31
C GLN A 537 -11.05 19.65 18.66
N GLY A 538 -9.85 19.75 19.26
CA GLY A 538 -9.52 19.09 20.53
C GLY A 538 -9.20 17.58 20.41
N GLY A 539 -9.10 17.03 19.20
CA GLY A 539 -8.67 15.66 18.92
C GLY A 539 -7.15 15.51 18.76
N GLU A 540 -6.71 14.34 18.30
CA GLU A 540 -5.28 14.10 18.03
C GLU A 540 -4.72 15.00 16.92
N GLY A 541 -3.42 15.26 17.04
CA GLY A 541 -2.63 15.97 16.05
C GLY A 541 -2.52 15.19 14.75
N ILE A 542 -2.63 15.88 13.63
CA ILE A 542 -2.51 15.30 12.28
C ILE A 542 -1.08 14.86 11.98
N VAL A 543 -0.11 15.57 12.55
CA VAL A 543 1.29 15.62 12.12
C VAL A 543 2.20 14.56 12.75
N ASN A 544 1.64 13.39 13.10
CA ASN A 544 2.32 12.31 13.81
C ASN A 544 2.88 11.21 12.90
N GLY A 545 2.60 11.23 11.59
CA GLY A 545 3.08 10.22 10.63
C GLY A 545 3.92 10.83 9.50
N THR A 546 4.11 10.07 8.44
CA THR A 546 4.67 10.60 7.19
C THR A 546 3.64 11.49 6.50
N MET A 547 4.03 12.74 6.20
CA MET A 547 3.19 13.75 5.57
C MET A 547 3.67 14.05 4.14
N PHE A 548 2.75 14.39 3.25
CA PHE A 548 3.09 14.83 1.89
C PHE A 548 3.14 16.36 1.85
N VAL A 549 4.24 16.90 1.31
CA VAL A 549 4.57 18.32 1.40
C VAL A 549 4.74 18.89 0.00
N ALA A 550 3.97 19.94 -0.33
CA ALA A 550 4.08 20.64 -1.61
C ALA A 550 4.36 22.14 -1.40
N LEU A 551 5.26 22.71 -2.19
CA LEU A 551 5.37 24.16 -2.32
C LEU A 551 4.28 24.65 -3.28
N THR A 552 3.52 25.67 -2.87
CA THR A 552 2.40 26.20 -3.65
C THR A 552 2.41 27.73 -3.68
N ASP A 553 1.83 28.31 -4.74
CA ASP A 553 1.60 29.74 -4.89
C ASP A 553 0.30 30.22 -4.20
N THR A 554 -0.63 29.31 -3.91
CA THR A 554 -1.92 29.61 -3.27
C THR A 554 -2.25 28.63 -2.13
N ASP A 555 -2.93 29.13 -1.10
CA ASP A 555 -3.46 28.35 0.04
C ASP A 555 -4.91 27.89 -0.18
N MET A 556 -5.23 27.44 -1.40
CA MET A 556 -6.60 27.14 -1.80
C MET A 556 -7.25 26.04 -0.93
N PHE A 557 -8.46 26.29 -0.43
CA PHE A 557 -9.15 25.30 0.42
C PHE A 557 -9.54 24.06 -0.38
N LEU A 558 -8.99 22.91 0.02
CA LEU A 558 -9.23 21.59 -0.55
C LEU A 558 -9.47 20.55 0.55
N THR A 559 -10.10 19.46 0.15
CA THR A 559 -10.37 18.26 0.95
C THR A 559 -9.73 17.05 0.26
N PRO A 560 -9.59 15.89 0.92
CA PRO A 560 -9.07 14.68 0.27
C PRO A 560 -9.78 14.33 -1.05
N PHE A 561 -11.10 14.56 -1.13
CA PHE A 561 -11.92 14.29 -2.33
C PHE A 561 -11.74 15.30 -3.48
N ASN A 562 -11.00 16.39 -3.31
CA ASN A 562 -10.71 17.31 -4.42
C ASN A 562 -9.27 17.80 -4.44
N LEU A 563 -8.36 17.10 -3.76
CA LEU A 563 -6.96 17.48 -3.61
C LEU A 563 -6.22 17.59 -4.95
N SER A 564 -6.61 16.83 -5.98
CA SER A 564 -6.02 16.88 -7.33
C SER A 564 -6.11 18.27 -8.00
N MET A 565 -7.03 19.13 -7.54
CA MET A 565 -7.14 20.52 -7.98
C MET A 565 -5.91 21.37 -7.60
N ILE A 566 -5.06 20.92 -6.68
CA ILE A 566 -3.81 21.59 -6.30
C ILE A 566 -2.72 21.49 -7.38
N ASN A 567 -2.76 20.48 -8.27
CA ASN A 567 -1.66 20.17 -9.18
C ASN A 567 -1.19 21.35 -10.06
N PRO A 568 -2.07 22.21 -10.61
CA PRO A 568 -1.65 23.41 -11.36
C PRO A 568 -0.92 24.47 -10.54
N HIS A 569 -0.91 24.32 -9.21
CA HIS A 569 -0.37 25.25 -8.23
C HIS A 569 0.85 24.68 -7.46
N VAL A 570 1.32 23.47 -7.79
CA VAL A 570 2.50 22.85 -7.16
C VAL A 570 3.79 23.26 -7.90
N ILE A 571 4.73 23.84 -7.14
CA ILE A 571 6.08 24.21 -7.60
C ILE A 571 7.07 23.05 -7.39
N ALA A 572 6.99 22.37 -6.25
CA ALA A 572 7.86 21.24 -5.91
C ALA A 572 7.18 20.33 -4.87
N LEU A 573 7.54 19.04 -4.86
CA LEU A 573 6.89 18.01 -4.05
C LEU A 573 7.89 17.14 -3.26
N GLY A 574 7.58 16.89 -1.99
CA GLY A 574 8.43 16.18 -1.03
C GLY A 574 7.61 15.35 -0.04
N LEU A 575 8.31 14.51 0.73
CA LEU A 575 7.72 13.61 1.71
C LEU A 575 8.43 13.79 3.06
N TYR A 576 7.69 14.14 4.11
CA TYR A 576 8.24 14.53 5.42
C TYR A 576 7.88 13.54 6.53
N GLN A 577 8.87 12.97 7.18
CA GLN A 577 8.70 11.88 8.13
C GLN A 577 8.59 12.41 9.57
N ALA A 578 7.37 12.75 10.01
CA ALA A 578 7.16 13.42 11.29
C ALA A 578 7.00 12.50 12.51
N GLY A 579 6.78 11.19 12.31
CA GLY A 579 6.72 10.18 13.38
C GLY A 579 6.61 8.75 12.89
#